data_AF-A0A6I6GDW0-F1
#
_entry.id   AF-A0A6I6GDW0-F1
#
_cell.length_a   1.000
_cell.length_b   1.000
_cell.length_c   1.000
_cell.angle_alpha   90.00
_cell.angle_beta   90.00
_cell.angle_gamma   90.00
#
_symmetry.space_group_name_H-M   'P 1'
#
loop_
_entity.id
_entity.type
_entity.pdbx_description
1 polymer ?
#
loop_
_entity_poly.entity_id
_entity_poly.type
_entity_poly.pdbx_seq_one_letter_code
_entity_poly.pdbx_strand_id
1 'polypeptide(L)'
;MSDLSELRRDLDEAQDRFEQYRASVTTMFDERAAGELSRALEVVLPDLAFYEGQAVAAAVALEYLAVDPSCVPKVLADELVEQQAARRSREFLAGVATVLARVNQHVPR
;
A
#
# COMPACT_ATOMS: atom_id res chain seq x y z
N MET A 1 -19.36 -8.50 12.38
CA MET A 1 -19.66 -8.09 10.99
C MET A 1 -19.25 -6.63 10.73
N SER A 2 -19.34 -5.71 11.70
CA SER A 2 -18.84 -4.32 11.56
C SER A 2 -17.35 -4.25 11.25
N ASP A 3 -16.53 -5.06 11.92
CA ASP A 3 -15.06 -4.93 11.85
C ASP A 3 -14.50 -5.30 10.48
N LEU A 4 -15.13 -6.24 9.77
CA LEU A 4 -14.72 -6.61 8.42
C LEU A 4 -15.20 -5.61 7.36
N SER A 5 -16.35 -4.94 7.58
CA SER A 5 -16.79 -3.85 6.70
C SER A 5 -15.94 -2.59 6.85
N GLU A 6 -15.51 -2.29 8.08
CA GLU A 6 -14.56 -1.21 8.36
C GLU A 6 -13.20 -1.53 7.74
N LEU A 7 -12.70 -2.75 7.95
CA LEU A 7 -11.46 -3.21 7.32
C LEU A 7 -11.53 -3.09 5.79
N ARG A 8 -12.61 -3.56 5.17
CA ARG A 8 -12.79 -3.47 3.71
C ARG A 8 -12.70 -2.02 3.23
N ARG A 9 -13.39 -1.10 3.89
CA ARG A 9 -13.35 0.34 3.55
C ARG A 9 -11.92 0.89 3.67
N ASP A 10 -11.22 0.57 4.75
CA ASP A 10 -9.83 1.03 4.97
C ASP A 10 -8.87 0.51 3.89
N LEU A 11 -9.11 -0.70 3.37
CA LEU A 11 -8.34 -1.30 2.27
C LEU A 11 -8.66 -0.65 0.92
N ASP A 12 -9.93 -0.38 0.63
CA ASP A 12 -10.33 0.35 -0.57
C ASP A 12 -9.71 1.78 -0.56
N GLU A 13 -9.76 2.46 0.59
CA GLU A 13 -9.15 3.78 0.77
C GLU A 13 -7.62 3.77 0.59
N ALA A 14 -6.93 2.67 0.93
CA ALA A 14 -5.50 2.55 0.69
C ALA A 14 -5.14 2.54 -0.80
N GLN A 15 -5.95 1.90 -1.65
CA GLN A 15 -5.77 1.93 -3.10
C GLN A 15 -6.08 3.33 -3.66
N ASP A 16 -7.18 3.94 -3.23
CA ASP A 16 -7.55 5.29 -3.65
C ASP A 16 -6.48 6.32 -3.30
N ARG A 17 -5.88 6.22 -2.11
CA ARG A 17 -4.79 7.10 -1.68
C ARG A 17 -3.56 6.99 -2.59
N PHE A 18 -3.20 5.78 -3.02
CA PHE A 18 -2.10 5.60 -3.97
C PHE A 18 -2.43 6.24 -5.33
N GLU A 19 -3.63 6.02 -5.86
CA GLU A 19 -4.02 6.59 -7.16
C GLU A 19 -4.09 8.11 -7.12
N GLN A 20 -4.64 8.69 -6.05
CA GLN A 20 -4.68 10.14 -5.84
C GLN A 20 -3.27 10.72 -5.74
N TYR A 21 -2.39 10.07 -4.97
CA TYR A 21 -1.01 10.52 -4.82
C TYR A 21 -0.25 10.43 -6.15
N ARG A 22 -0.38 9.32 -6.87
CA ARG A 22 0.20 9.11 -8.19
C ARG A 22 -0.24 10.19 -9.18
N ALA A 23 -1.53 10.50 -9.24
CA ALA A 23 -2.08 11.55 -10.10
C ALA A 23 -1.57 12.96 -9.73
N SER A 24 -1.45 13.25 -8.43
CA SER A 24 -0.87 14.50 -7.92
C SER A 24 0.59 14.65 -8.34
N VAL A 25 1.37 13.58 -8.23
CA VAL A 25 2.79 13.53 -8.65
C VAL A 25 2.94 13.72 -10.15
N THR A 26 2.10 13.07 -10.97
CA THR A 26 2.12 13.24 -12.43
C THR A 26 1.84 14.69 -12.81
N THR A 27 0.77 15.30 -12.26
CA THR A 27 0.45 16.71 -12.49
C THR A 27 1.61 17.63 -12.10
N MET A 28 2.23 17.38 -10.94
CA MET A 28 3.37 18.15 -10.45
C MET A 28 4.58 18.08 -11.38
N PHE A 29 4.80 16.96 -12.06
CA PHE A 29 5.91 16.80 -13.00
C PHE A 29 5.62 17.43 -14.37
N ASP A 30 4.38 17.37 -14.85
CA ASP A 30 3.99 18.00 -16.12
C ASP A 30 4.15 19.53 -16.09
N GLU A 31 4.04 20.15 -14.91
CA GLU A 31 4.14 21.60 -14.73
C GLU A 31 5.58 22.13 -14.57
N ARG A 32 6.61 21.27 -14.48
CA ARG A 32 7.98 21.67 -14.12
C ARG A 32 9.00 21.63 -15.26
N ALA A 33 9.97 22.54 -15.20
CA ALA A 33 11.15 22.52 -16.08
C ALA A 33 12.08 21.34 -15.76
N ALA A 34 12.78 20.81 -16.77
CA ALA A 34 13.56 19.57 -16.68
C ALA A 34 14.61 19.52 -15.55
N GLY A 35 15.20 20.66 -15.16
CA GLY A 35 16.17 20.74 -14.05
C GLY A 35 15.56 20.65 -12.64
N GLU A 36 14.25 20.86 -12.51
CA GLU A 36 13.53 20.79 -11.23
C GLU A 36 12.94 19.39 -10.97
N LEU A 37 12.80 18.57 -12.02
CA LEU A 37 12.28 17.21 -11.93
C LEU A 37 13.12 16.29 -11.05
N SER A 38 14.45 16.33 -11.16
CA SER A 38 15.31 15.43 -10.37
C SER A 38 15.18 15.66 -8.86
N ARG A 39 15.13 16.92 -8.42
CA ARG A 39 14.92 17.25 -7.00
C ARG A 39 13.51 16.91 -6.54
N ALA A 40 12.51 17.14 -7.39
CA ALA A 40 11.14 16.79 -7.08
C ALA A 40 10.95 15.27 -6.95
N LEU A 41 11.61 14.47 -7.79
CA LEU A 41 11.62 13.02 -7.71
C LEU A 41 12.22 12.52 -6.39
N GLU A 42 13.36 13.06 -5.96
CA GLU A 42 13.98 12.68 -4.68
C GLU A 42 13.06 12.88 -3.48
N VAL A 43 12.22 13.91 -3.51
CA VAL A 43 11.25 14.21 -2.43
C VAL A 43 10.04 13.27 -2.47
N VAL A 44 9.60 12.89 -3.68
CA VAL A 44 8.32 12.19 -3.89
C VAL A 44 8.47 10.67 -3.89
N LEU A 45 9.60 10.13 -4.34
CA LEU A 45 9.82 8.69 -4.47
C LEU A 45 9.60 7.89 -3.17
N PRO A 46 10.02 8.37 -1.98
CA PRO A 46 9.76 7.65 -0.72
C PRO A 46 8.27 7.47 -0.44
N ASP A 47 7.50 8.55 -0.55
CA ASP A 47 6.05 8.53 -0.32
C ASP A 47 5.32 7.71 -1.38
N LEU A 48 5.72 7.83 -2.65
CA LEU A 48 5.15 7.05 -3.75
C LEU A 48 5.35 5.55 -3.50
N ALA A 49 6.56 5.14 -3.12
CA ALA A 49 6.85 3.75 -2.80
C ALA A 49 6.06 3.25 -1.58
N PHE A 50 5.89 4.09 -0.55
CA PHE A 50 5.10 3.76 0.62
C PHE A 50 3.62 3.53 0.28
N TYR A 51 3.00 4.43 -0.48
CA TYR A 51 1.61 4.29 -0.90
C TYR A 51 1.43 3.13 -1.88
N GLU A 52 2.40 2.87 -2.77
CA GLU A 52 2.40 1.68 -3.64
C GLU A 52 2.36 0.39 -2.80
N GLY A 53 3.21 0.30 -1.77
CA GLY A 53 3.23 -0.84 -0.86
C GLY A 53 1.90 -1.05 -0.11
N GLN A 54 1.25 0.05 0.32
CA GLN A 54 -0.09 -0.04 0.92
C GLN A 54 -1.13 -0.53 -0.09
N ALA A 55 -1.13 -0.02 -1.32
CA ALA A 55 -2.09 -0.40 -2.34
C ALA A 55 -1.94 -1.87 -2.76
N VAL A 56 -0.71 -2.36 -2.95
CA VAL A 56 -0.44 -3.77 -3.28
C VAL A 56 -0.94 -4.69 -2.17
N ALA A 57 -0.57 -4.40 -0.91
CA ALA A 57 -1.05 -5.20 0.22
C ALA A 57 -2.57 -5.13 0.37
N ALA A 58 -3.19 -3.98 0.09
CA ALA A 58 -4.64 -3.84 0.15
C ALA A 58 -5.36 -4.65 -0.92
N ALA A 59 -4.85 -4.67 -2.16
CA ALA A 59 -5.39 -5.50 -3.24
C ALA A 59 -5.34 -6.99 -2.87
N VAL A 60 -4.19 -7.47 -2.40
CA VAL A 60 -4.04 -8.86 -1.91
C VAL A 60 -5.02 -9.11 -0.76
N ALA A 61 -5.12 -8.21 0.21
CA ALA A 61 -6.01 -8.39 1.35
C ALA A 61 -7.48 -8.53 0.92
N LEU A 62 -7.95 -7.70 -0.01
CA LEU A 62 -9.33 -7.72 -0.49
C LEU A 62 -9.69 -9.00 -1.25
N GLU A 63 -8.76 -9.53 -2.06
CA GLU A 63 -8.96 -10.80 -2.77
C GLU A 63 -9.27 -11.93 -1.79
N TYR A 64 -8.50 -12.03 -0.70
CA TYR A 64 -8.67 -13.09 0.28
C TYR A 64 -9.76 -12.78 1.31
N LEU A 65 -10.03 -11.51 1.62
CA LEU A 65 -11.11 -11.11 2.53
C LEU A 65 -12.49 -11.57 2.03
N ALA A 66 -12.68 -11.62 0.70
CA ALA A 66 -13.91 -12.12 0.10
C ALA A 66 -14.06 -13.66 0.17
N VAL A 67 -12.96 -14.38 0.36
CA VAL A 67 -12.91 -15.85 0.34
C VAL A 67 -12.85 -16.42 1.76
N ASP A 68 -11.84 -16.04 2.52
CA ASP A 68 -11.62 -16.46 3.90
C ASP A 68 -10.88 -15.34 4.67
N PRO A 69 -11.60 -14.51 5.44
CA PRO A 69 -11.00 -13.45 6.25
C PRO A 69 -9.91 -13.93 7.21
N SER A 70 -9.97 -15.18 7.69
CA SER A 70 -9.03 -15.70 8.69
C SER A 70 -7.62 -15.92 8.14
N CYS A 71 -7.49 -16.12 6.82
CA CYS A 71 -6.20 -16.36 6.18
C CYS A 71 -5.45 -15.07 5.81
N VAL A 72 -6.15 -13.92 5.74
CA VAL A 72 -5.60 -12.64 5.27
C VAL A 72 -4.32 -12.23 6.03
N PRO A 73 -4.22 -12.34 7.38
CA PRO A 73 -2.99 -12.02 8.09
C PRO A 73 -1.78 -12.85 7.63
N LYS A 74 -2.00 -14.14 7.34
CA LYS A 74 -0.92 -15.04 6.90
C LYS A 74 -0.49 -14.71 5.47
N VAL A 75 -1.45 -14.54 4.56
CA VAL A 75 -1.17 -14.18 3.16
C VAL A 75 -0.35 -12.90 3.08
N LEU A 76 -0.72 -11.87 3.86
CA LEU A 76 0.04 -10.61 3.88
C LEU A 76 1.42 -10.73 4.53
N ALA A 77 1.61 -11.64 5.48
CA ALA A 77 2.92 -11.91 6.03
C ALA A 77 3.83 -12.61 5.00
N ASP A 78 3.29 -13.55 4.25
CA ASP A 78 4.00 -14.24 3.16
C ASP A 78 4.35 -13.24 2.04
N GLU A 79 3.40 -12.39 1.63
CA GLU A 79 3.61 -11.30 0.67
C GLU A 79 4.74 -10.36 1.11
N LEU A 80 4.79 -9.94 2.38
CA LEU A 80 5.86 -9.08 2.88
C LEU A 80 7.25 -9.74 2.74
N VAL A 81 7.34 -11.05 3.00
CA VAL A 81 8.58 -11.82 2.83
C VAL A 81 8.98 -11.89 1.36
N GLU A 82 8.02 -12.14 0.46
CA GLU A 82 8.27 -12.16 -0.98
C GLU A 82 8.77 -10.81 -1.50
N GLN A 83 8.14 -9.71 -1.08
CA GLN A 83 8.57 -8.36 -1.46
C GLN A 83 9.95 -8.00 -0.90
N GLN A 84 10.28 -8.48 0.29
CA GLN A 84 11.62 -8.34 0.85
C GLN A 84 12.66 -9.11 0.03
N ALA A 85 12.34 -10.34 -0.40
CA ALA A 85 13.21 -11.15 -1.27
C ALA A 85 13.41 -10.50 -2.65
N ALA A 86 12.38 -9.82 -3.16
CA ALA A 86 12.43 -9.02 -4.39
C ALA A 86 13.24 -7.70 -4.25
N ARG A 87 13.78 -7.41 -3.05
CA ARG A 87 14.58 -6.20 -2.74
C ARG A 87 13.82 -4.90 -2.99
N ARG A 88 12.52 -4.88 -2.70
CA ARG A 88 11.75 -3.63 -2.66
C ARG A 88 12.36 -2.64 -1.66
N SER A 89 12.13 -1.35 -1.90
CA SER A 89 12.61 -0.30 -1.00
C SER A 89 12.04 -0.46 0.40
N ARG A 90 12.72 0.13 1.39
CA ARG A 90 12.26 0.11 2.78
C ARG A 90 10.87 0.72 2.94
N GLU A 91 10.60 1.78 2.19
CA GLU A 91 9.34 2.53 2.21
C GLU A 91 8.20 1.66 1.69
N PHE A 92 8.42 0.92 0.60
CA PHE A 92 7.44 -0.03 0.08
C PHE A 92 7.11 -1.11 1.11
N LEU A 93 8.14 -1.73 1.71
CA LEU A 93 7.95 -2.76 2.73
C LEU A 93 7.22 -2.21 3.97
N ALA A 94 7.47 -0.95 4.34
CA ALA A 94 6.76 -0.28 5.42
C ALA A 94 5.27 -0.06 5.08
N GLY A 95 4.94 0.24 3.82
CA GLY A 95 3.57 0.31 3.33
C GLY A 95 2.83 -1.03 3.51
N VAL A 96 3.43 -2.12 3.04
CA VAL A 96 2.89 -3.49 3.18
C VAL A 96 2.68 -3.85 4.66
N ALA A 97 3.70 -3.62 5.50
CA ALA A 97 3.65 -3.91 6.93
C ALA A 97 2.55 -3.11 7.67
N THR A 98 2.26 -1.88 7.20
CA THR A 98 1.19 -1.05 7.77
C THR A 98 -0.17 -1.67 7.55
N VAL A 99 -0.44 -2.18 6.35
CA VAL A 99 -1.71 -2.87 6.03
C VAL A 99 -1.82 -4.17 6.83
N LEU A 100 -0.75 -4.96 6.90
CA LEU A 100 -0.72 -6.18 7.72
C LEU A 100 -1.04 -5.89 9.19
N ALA A 101 -0.46 -4.84 9.78
CA ALA A 101 -0.73 -4.45 11.16
C ALA A 101 -2.21 -4.06 11.37
N ARG A 102 -2.81 -3.35 10.41
CA ARG A 102 -4.23 -2.99 10.42
C ARG A 102 -5.13 -4.23 10.33
N VAL A 103 -4.84 -5.15 9.42
CA VAL A 103 -5.60 -6.41 9.27
C VAL A 103 -5.58 -7.21 10.57
N ASN A 104 -4.41 -7.35 11.22
CA ASN A 104 -4.29 -8.07 12.50
C ASN A 104 -5.13 -7.48 13.64
N GLN A 105 -5.55 -6.22 13.55
CA GLN A 105 -6.44 -5.60 14.55
C GLN A 105 -7.91 -5.99 14.34
N HIS A 106 -8.30 -6.31 13.11
CA HIS A 106 -9.69 -6.59 12.73
C HIS A 106 -9.96 -8.09 12.56
N VAL A 107 -8.93 -8.88 12.24
CA VAL A 107 -9.00 -10.33 12.11
C VAL A 107 -8.27 -10.95 13.31
N PRO A 108 -9.00 -11.43 14.34
CA PRO A 108 -8.39 -12.15 15.44
C PRO A 108 -7.83 -13.51 14.96
N ARG A 109 -6.73 -13.93 15.58
CA ARG A 109 -6.03 -15.20 15.31
C ARG A 109 -6.80 -16.42 15.79
#